data_AF-A0A7J6QKC5-F1
#
_entry.id   AF-A0A7J6QKC5-F1
#
_cell.length_a   1.000
_cell.length_b   1.000
_cell.length_c   1.000
_cell.angle_alpha   90.00
_cell.angle_beta   90.00
_cell.angle_gamma   90.00
#
_symmetry.space_group_name_H-M   'P 1'
#
loop_
_entity.id
_entity.type
_entity.pdbx_description
1 polymer ?
#
loop_
_entity_poly.entity_id
_entity_poly.type
_entity_poly.pdbx_seq_one_letter_code
_entity_poly.pdbx_strand_id
1 'polypeptide(L)'
;YGENTLGSMREEIAALRRSIEALEEVLLKDAPLDGLPATSLHNMSVQTVSATTVVDLEKTREPPKTVSAVLPSLRRRDHPSTPQVEKLYRDDGRCGSQYPLPDGRPAQCNPWEFPCCATSG
;
A
#
# COMPACT_ATOMS: atom_id res chain seq x y z
N TYR A 1 -30.49 22.24 -18.99
CA TYR A 1 -30.04 22.55 -17.62
C TYR A 1 -28.86 21.66 -17.28
N GLY A 2 -27.68 22.02 -17.77
CA GLY A 2 -26.41 21.41 -17.36
C GLY A 2 -25.60 22.56 -16.78
N GLU A 3 -25.78 22.78 -15.49
CA GLU A 3 -25.16 23.91 -14.80
C GLU A 3 -23.66 23.63 -14.68
N ASN A 4 -22.86 24.65 -14.97
CA ASN A 4 -21.41 24.61 -15.06
C ASN A 4 -20.74 24.14 -13.76
N THR A 5 -20.69 22.82 -13.54
CA THR A 5 -20.09 22.19 -12.36
C THR A 5 -18.64 22.61 -12.19
N LEU A 6 -17.93 22.81 -13.31
CA LEU A 6 -16.55 23.29 -13.31
C LEU A 6 -16.40 24.74 -12.82
N GLY A 7 -17.40 25.59 -13.06
CA GLY A 7 -17.44 26.96 -12.51
C GLY A 7 -17.66 26.94 -11.00
N SER A 8 -18.62 26.13 -10.54
CA SER A 8 -18.90 25.94 -9.12
C SER A 8 -17.70 25.40 -8.35
N MET A 9 -17.03 24.37 -8.88
CA MET A 9 -15.82 23.81 -8.27
C MET A 9 -14.64 24.81 -8.28
N ARG A 10 -14.52 25.67 -9.30
CA ARG A 10 -13.48 26.72 -9.33
C ARG A 10 -13.72 27.79 -8.28
N GLU A 11 -14.98 28.18 -8.07
CA GLU A 11 -15.37 29.13 -7.02
C GLU A 11 -15.05 28.58 -5.63
N GLU A 12 -15.39 27.31 -5.38
CA GLU A 12 -15.10 26.63 -4.11
C GLU A 12 -13.59 26.48 -3.85
N ILE A 13 -12.80 26.13 -4.87
CA ILE A 13 -11.34 26.07 -4.76
C ILE A 13 -10.74 27.46 -4.47
N ALA A 14 -11.28 28.52 -5.09
CA ALA A 14 -10.84 29.88 -4.84
C ALA A 14 -11.20 30.36 -3.42
N ALA A 15 -12.33 29.93 -2.88
CA ALA A 15 -12.73 30.22 -1.50
C ALA A 15 -11.82 29.49 -0.49
N LEU A 16 -11.53 28.20 -0.73
CA LEU A 16 -10.64 27.41 0.14
C LEU A 16 -9.21 27.97 0.19
N ARG A 17 -8.67 28.44 -0.94
CA ARG A 17 -7.32 29.05 -0.98
C ARG A 17 -7.22 30.29 -0.09
N ARG A 18 -8.23 31.17 -0.11
CA ARG A 18 -8.26 32.37 0.76
C ARG A 18 -8.30 31.99 2.24
N SER A 19 -9.02 30.93 2.60
CA SER A 19 -9.05 30.43 3.97
C SER A 19 -7.70 29.88 4.43
N ILE A 20 -6.94 29.24 3.54
CA ILE A 20 -5.59 28.72 3.86
C ILE A 20 -4.62 29.88 4.06
N GLU A 21 -4.61 30.87 3.16
CA GLU A 21 -3.75 32.06 3.28
C GLU A 21 -4.03 32.85 4.59
N ALA A 22 -5.31 32.96 4.98
CA ALA A 22 -5.69 33.58 6.24
C ALA A 22 -5.21 32.79 7.47
N LEU A 23 -5.18 31.45 7.39
CA LEU A 23 -4.65 30.60 8.46
C LEU A 23 -3.12 30.66 8.56
N GLU A 24 -2.41 30.77 7.44
CA GLU A 24 -0.96 30.96 7.43
C GLU A 24 -0.56 32.30 8.08
N GLU A 25 -1.34 33.36 7.86
CA GLU A 25 -1.11 34.66 8.49
C GLU A 25 -1.24 34.60 10.03
N VAL A 26 -2.15 33.77 10.54
CA VAL A 26 -2.35 33.55 11.98
C VAL A 26 -1.22 32.70 12.58
N LEU A 27 -0.65 31.76 11.82
CA LEU A 27 0.32 30.80 12.34
C LEU A 27 1.78 31.29 12.26
N LEU A 28 2.12 32.19 11.34
CA LEU A 28 3.52 32.58 11.09
C LEU A 28 3.97 33.92 11.73
N LYS A 29 3.09 34.64 12.45
CA LYS A 29 3.41 36.00 12.92
C LYS A 29 4.16 36.11 14.26
N ASP A 30 4.49 35.02 14.95
CA ASP A 30 5.22 35.07 16.23
C ASP A 30 6.37 34.04 16.36
N ALA A 31 7.30 34.00 15.39
CA ALA A 31 8.55 33.26 15.56
C ALA A 31 9.78 34.18 15.47
N PRO A 32 10.33 34.65 16.61
CA PRO A 32 11.67 35.23 16.64
C PRO A 32 12.69 34.13 16.33
N LEU A 33 13.27 34.16 15.13
CA LEU A 33 14.42 33.33 14.75
C LEU A 33 15.70 33.92 15.35
N ASP A 34 15.83 33.88 16.67
CA ASP A 34 17.10 34.18 17.33
C ASP A 34 17.48 33.07 18.32
N GLY A 35 18.39 32.22 17.85
CA GLY A 35 19.35 31.53 18.70
C GLY A 35 18.91 30.20 19.30
N LEU A 36 19.15 29.10 18.57
CA LEU A 36 19.56 27.85 19.22
C LEU A 36 20.75 27.21 18.48
N PRO A 37 21.81 26.82 19.20
CA PRO A 37 23.08 26.39 18.63
C PRO A 37 23.03 24.95 18.10
N ALA A 38 23.67 24.75 16.94
CA ALA A 38 24.07 23.42 16.48
C ALA A 38 25.08 22.83 17.49
N THR A 39 24.62 21.93 18.35
CA THR A 39 25.49 21.06 19.16
C THR A 39 25.14 19.61 18.79
N SER A 40 26.00 19.01 17.97
CA SER A 40 27.10 18.15 18.41
C SER A 40 26.69 16.69 18.34
N LEU A 41 27.05 16.08 17.21
CA LEU A 41 27.25 14.64 17.01
C LEU A 41 27.75 13.96 18.29
N HIS A 42 26.99 12.98 18.78
CA HIS A 42 27.56 11.83 19.47
C HIS A 42 26.96 10.55 18.89
N ASN A 43 27.73 9.99 17.97
CA ASN A 43 27.89 8.58 17.67
C ASN A 43 27.84 7.74 18.95
N MET A 44 26.79 6.93 19.16
CA MET A 44 26.83 5.79 20.07
C MET A 44 26.15 4.57 19.44
N SER A 45 27.01 3.70 18.92
CA SER A 45 26.92 2.24 18.84
C SER A 45 25.69 1.61 18.17
N VAL A 46 25.95 1.17 16.94
CA VAL A 46 25.36 0.00 16.31
C VAL A 46 25.27 -1.16 17.32
N GLN A 47 24.08 -1.71 17.53
CA GLN A 47 23.90 -3.10 17.93
C GLN A 47 23.31 -3.85 16.74
N THR A 48 24.22 -4.36 15.91
CA THR A 48 23.95 -5.48 15.01
C THR A 48 23.58 -6.67 15.87
N VAL A 49 22.32 -7.07 15.88
CA VAL A 49 21.96 -8.40 16.38
C VAL A 49 22.45 -9.42 15.36
N SER A 50 23.54 -10.08 15.74
CA SER A 50 24.21 -11.11 14.95
C SER A 50 23.27 -12.27 14.64
N ALA A 51 23.20 -12.63 13.37
CA ALA A 51 22.67 -13.90 12.91
C ALA A 51 23.52 -15.05 13.48
N THR A 52 22.90 -15.98 14.21
CA THR A 52 23.54 -17.25 14.61
C THR A 52 22.54 -18.40 14.47
N THR A 53 22.58 -19.00 13.28
CA THR A 53 22.65 -20.45 12.98
C THR A 53 21.72 -21.46 13.69
N VAL A 54 20.93 -22.13 12.82
CA VAL A 54 20.68 -23.58 12.64
C VAL A 54 19.92 -24.38 13.70
N VAL A 55 18.73 -24.85 13.30
CA VAL A 55 18.42 -26.29 13.25
C VAL A 55 17.56 -26.58 12.01
N ASP A 56 18.06 -27.52 11.22
CA ASP A 56 17.47 -28.23 10.10
C ASP A 56 15.96 -28.49 10.18
N LEU A 57 15.27 -28.25 9.05
CA LEU A 57 14.30 -29.22 8.55
C LEU A 57 14.35 -29.27 7.02
N GLU A 58 15.46 -29.78 6.47
CA GLU A 58 15.43 -30.41 5.15
C GLU A 58 14.57 -31.69 5.22
N LYS A 59 13.28 -31.57 4.89
CA LYS A 59 12.41 -32.71 4.55
C LYS A 59 11.27 -32.12 3.71
N THR A 60 11.22 -32.19 2.38
CA THR A 60 11.69 -33.19 1.43
C THR A 60 11.66 -32.53 0.06
N ARG A 61 12.76 -32.59 -0.70
CA ARG A 61 12.69 -32.55 -2.16
C ARG A 61 12.20 -33.92 -2.64
N GLU A 62 11.12 -33.93 -3.42
CA GLU A 62 10.92 -34.81 -4.58
C GLU A 62 9.95 -34.07 -5.53
N PRO A 63 10.22 -34.01 -6.84
CA PRO A 63 9.40 -33.29 -7.83
C PRO A 63 8.38 -34.21 -8.51
N PRO A 64 7.15 -33.77 -8.80
CA PRO A 64 6.40 -34.29 -9.93
C PRO A 64 6.64 -33.35 -11.13
N LYS A 65 7.58 -33.71 -12.00
CA LYS A 65 7.34 -34.43 -13.27
C LYS A 65 6.34 -33.70 -14.18
N THR A 66 6.96 -33.04 -15.14
CA THR A 66 6.53 -32.61 -16.48
C THR A 66 5.18 -33.13 -17.03
N VAL A 67 4.57 -32.22 -17.79
CA VAL A 67 3.59 -32.39 -18.89
C VAL A 67 2.11 -32.44 -18.51
N SER A 68 1.42 -31.33 -18.77
CA SER A 68 0.40 -31.36 -19.83
C SER A 68 0.24 -29.98 -20.48
N ALA A 69 1.00 -29.78 -21.55
CA ALA A 69 0.69 -28.76 -22.53
C ALA A 69 -0.57 -29.21 -23.28
N VAL A 70 -1.71 -28.62 -22.93
CA VAL A 70 -2.87 -28.51 -23.83
C VAL A 70 -3.36 -27.07 -23.71
N LEU A 71 -2.81 -26.20 -24.55
CA LEU A 71 -3.45 -24.94 -24.88
C LEU A 71 -4.69 -25.27 -25.72
N PRO A 72 -5.84 -24.64 -25.43
CA PRO A 72 -6.42 -23.85 -26.50
C PRO A 72 -6.79 -22.45 -26.04
N SER A 73 -6.43 -21.48 -26.90
CA SER A 73 -6.95 -20.12 -26.97
C SER A 73 -6.58 -19.15 -25.83
N LEU A 74 -5.33 -18.66 -25.89
CA LEU A 74 -4.97 -17.36 -25.31
C LEU A 74 -5.80 -16.25 -25.97
N ARG A 75 -6.91 -15.85 -25.34
CA ARG A 75 -7.39 -14.46 -25.46
C ARG A 75 -6.58 -13.63 -24.47
N ARG A 76 -5.38 -13.21 -24.88
CA ARG A 76 -4.68 -12.13 -24.20
C ARG A 76 -5.52 -10.87 -24.36
N ARG A 77 -6.17 -10.44 -23.27
CA ARG A 77 -6.36 -9.01 -23.06
C ARG A 77 -5.17 -8.60 -22.23
N ASP A 78 -4.18 -8.00 -22.89
CA ASP A 78 -3.16 -7.23 -22.21
C ASP A 78 -3.89 -6.18 -21.36
N HIS A 79 -4.01 -6.49 -20.06
CA HIS A 79 -4.56 -5.56 -19.09
C HIS A 79 -3.45 -4.56 -18.75
N PRO A 80 -3.75 -3.25 -18.72
CA PRO A 80 -2.74 -2.24 -18.55
C PRO A 80 -2.06 -2.46 -17.20
N SER A 81 -0.74 -2.56 -17.25
CA SER A 81 0.14 -2.43 -16.09
C SER A 81 0.09 -0.99 -15.61
N THR A 82 -1.04 -0.58 -15.03
CA THR A 82 -1.05 0.52 -14.08
C THR A 82 -0.19 0.10 -12.88
N PRO A 83 0.56 1.01 -12.25
CA PRO A 83 1.27 0.71 -11.02
C PRO A 83 0.20 0.33 -9.99
N GLN A 84 0.02 -0.98 -9.82
CA GLN A 84 -1.00 -1.52 -8.93
C GLN A 84 -0.53 -1.15 -7.53
N VAL A 85 -1.25 -0.26 -6.86
CA VAL A 85 -1.35 -0.36 -5.41
C VAL A 85 -1.82 -1.79 -5.19
N GLU A 86 -0.91 -2.63 -4.72
CA GLU A 86 -1.08 -4.07 -4.74
C GLU A 86 -2.35 -4.41 -3.97
N LYS A 87 -3.39 -4.83 -4.68
CA LYS A 87 -4.67 -5.14 -4.07
C LYS A 87 -4.55 -6.50 -3.42
N LEU A 88 -4.44 -6.51 -2.09
CA LEU A 88 -4.18 -7.71 -1.31
C LEU A 88 -5.44 -8.52 -1.00
N TYR A 89 -6.63 -8.00 -1.30
CA TYR A 89 -7.92 -8.65 -1.03
C TYR A 89 -8.73 -8.87 -2.30
N ARG A 90 -9.62 -9.86 -2.29
CA ARG A 90 -10.46 -10.21 -3.45
C ARG A 90 -11.79 -9.47 -3.42
N ASP A 91 -12.36 -9.24 -4.61
CA ASP A 91 -13.68 -8.61 -4.79
C ASP A 91 -14.85 -9.50 -4.34
N ASP A 92 -14.65 -10.81 -4.30
CA ASP A 92 -15.66 -11.77 -3.83
C ASP A 92 -15.66 -11.95 -2.31
N GLY A 93 -14.86 -11.15 -1.58
CA GLY A 93 -14.79 -11.15 -0.12
C GLY A 93 -14.12 -12.37 0.51
N ARG A 94 -13.57 -13.29 -0.29
CA ARG A 94 -12.92 -14.50 0.20
C ARG A 94 -11.45 -14.24 0.55
N CYS A 95 -10.97 -14.91 1.59
CA CYS A 95 -9.62 -14.72 2.14
C CYS A 95 -8.92 -16.05 2.48
N GLY A 96 -7.60 -16.01 2.66
CA GLY A 96 -6.79 -17.16 3.03
C GLY A 96 -6.23 -17.96 1.85
N SER A 97 -5.56 -19.07 2.17
CA SER A 97 -4.79 -19.86 1.21
C SER A 97 -5.65 -20.67 0.23
N GLN A 98 -6.91 -20.92 0.58
CA GLN A 98 -7.86 -21.60 -0.31
C GLN A 98 -8.38 -20.68 -1.43
N TYR A 99 -8.24 -19.36 -1.25
CA TYR A 99 -8.71 -18.35 -2.19
C TYR A 99 -7.57 -17.40 -2.56
N PRO A 100 -6.57 -17.87 -3.34
CA PRO A 100 -5.41 -17.06 -3.69
C PRO A 100 -5.75 -15.90 -4.63
N LEU A 101 -4.87 -14.91 -4.62
CA LEU A 101 -4.78 -13.83 -5.60
C LEU A 101 -4.24 -14.35 -6.95
N PRO A 102 -4.28 -13.55 -8.03
CA PRO A 102 -3.78 -13.96 -9.35
C PRO A 102 -2.28 -14.31 -9.39
N ASP A 103 -1.51 -13.82 -8.43
CA ASP A 103 -0.09 -14.09 -8.24
C ASP A 103 0.18 -15.33 -7.37
N GLY A 104 -0.86 -16.00 -6.88
CA GLY A 104 -0.79 -17.21 -6.06
C GLY A 104 -0.61 -16.97 -4.56
N ARG A 105 -0.47 -15.73 -4.09
CA ARG A 105 -0.43 -15.44 -2.65
C ARG A 105 -1.82 -15.59 -2.02
N PRO A 106 -1.92 -15.95 -0.73
CA PRO A 106 -3.22 -15.99 -0.04
C PRO A 106 -3.86 -14.60 -0.03
N ALA A 107 -5.16 -14.52 -0.32
CA ALA A 107 -5.87 -13.26 -0.24
C ALA A 107 -6.00 -12.79 1.22
N GLN A 108 -5.82 -11.50 1.44
CA GLN A 108 -6.03 -10.81 2.70
C GLN A 108 -7.47 -10.28 2.79
N CYS A 109 -7.80 -9.75 3.96
CA CYS A 109 -9.08 -9.12 4.26
C CYS A 109 -9.12 -7.66 3.84
N ASN A 110 -10.29 -7.20 3.41
CA ASN A 110 -10.51 -5.78 3.12
C ASN A 110 -10.58 -5.00 4.45
N PRO A 111 -9.70 -4.02 4.71
CA PRO A 111 -9.68 -3.31 5.99
C PRO A 111 -10.90 -2.40 6.21
N TRP A 112 -11.71 -2.12 5.18
CA TRP A 112 -12.87 -1.22 5.25
C TRP A 112 -14.20 -1.93 5.44
N GLU A 113 -14.36 -3.16 4.95
CA GLU A 113 -15.65 -3.89 4.98
C GLU A 113 -15.60 -5.16 5.84
N PHE A 114 -14.57 -5.99 5.66
CA PHE A 114 -14.42 -7.27 6.35
C PHE A 114 -12.97 -7.45 6.75
N PRO A 115 -12.53 -6.82 7.87
CA PRO A 115 -11.11 -6.76 8.23
C PRO A 115 -10.56 -8.09 8.76
N CYS A 116 -11.43 -9.07 9.05
CA CYS A 116 -11.05 -10.35 9.63
C CYS A 116 -11.50 -11.51 8.75
N CYS A 117 -10.64 -12.53 8.65
CA CYS A 117 -10.93 -13.73 7.88
C CYS A 117 -11.66 -14.75 8.76
N ALA A 118 -12.75 -15.31 8.26
CA ALA A 118 -13.40 -16.44 8.92
C ALA A 118 -12.58 -17.72 8.74
N THR A 119 -12.79 -18.72 9.61
CA THR A 119 -12.09 -20.02 9.50
C THR A 119 -12.39 -20.75 8.19
N SER A 120 -13.53 -20.46 7.56
CA SER A 120 -13.92 -21.01 6.25
C SER A 120 -13.26 -20.34 5.05
N GLY A 121 -12.61 -19.19 5.27
CA GLY A 121 -12.12 -18.29 4.22
C GLY A 121 -13.22 -17.50 3.53
#